data_AF-A0A920TS72-F1
#
_entry.id   AF-A0A920TS72-F1
#
_cell.length_a   1.000
_cell.length_b   1.000
_cell.length_c   1.000
_cell.angle_alpha   90.00
_cell.angle_beta   90.00
_cell.angle_gamma   90.00
#
_symmetry.space_group_name_H-M   'P 1'
#
loop_
_entity.id
_entity.type
_entity.pdbx_description
1 polymer ?
#
loop_
_entity_poly.entity_id
_entity_poly.type
_entity_poly.pdbx_seq_one_letter_code
_entity_poly.pdbx_strand_id
1 'polypeptide(L)'
;MTIRLAFGYLRNVGIDQHVLRRNRQFDLVEVIEAHPELLGIAIDENTAIVVQRDQFEVIGASYVLIYDNQSTTGENGEFYFLAPGDQYNLATREAARPGRTMSPVDNVQKKPWGGS
;
A
#
# COMPACT_ATOMS: atom_id res chain seq x y z
N MET A 1 -2.27 -19.10 4.04
CA MET A 1 -2.61 -17.73 3.58
C MET A 1 -3.03 -17.85 2.14
N THR A 2 -4.28 -17.49 1.81
CA THR A 2 -4.81 -17.67 0.46
C THR A 2 -4.67 -16.36 -0.28
N ILE A 3 -3.69 -16.27 -1.18
CA ILE A 3 -3.57 -15.14 -2.11
C ILE A 3 -4.78 -15.20 -3.04
N ARG A 4 -5.66 -14.20 -2.96
CA ARG A 4 -6.72 -13.99 -3.95
C ARG A 4 -6.23 -12.92 -4.91
N LEU A 5 -6.05 -13.26 -6.18
CA LEU A 5 -5.91 -12.25 -7.23
C LEU A 5 -7.15 -11.36 -7.15
N ALA A 6 -6.95 -10.05 -6.99
CA ALA A 6 -8.01 -9.08 -7.11
C ALA A 6 -8.66 -9.25 -8.51
N PHE A 7 -9.92 -9.68 -8.53
CA PHE A 7 -10.65 -10.05 -9.72
C PHE A 7 -10.69 -8.87 -10.72
N GLY A 8 -10.00 -8.99 -11.85
CA GLY A 8 -10.29 -8.31 -13.12
C GLY A 8 -10.22 -6.78 -13.21
N TYR A 9 -10.16 -6.05 -12.08
CA TYR A 9 -10.13 -4.58 -12.04
C TYR A 9 -8.83 -4.01 -11.46
N LEU A 10 -8.07 -4.79 -10.68
CA LEU A 10 -6.72 -4.47 -10.21
C LEU A 10 -5.80 -5.63 -10.59
N ARG A 11 -4.90 -5.42 -11.55
CA ARG A 11 -3.91 -6.45 -11.92
C ARG A 11 -2.71 -6.34 -10.97
N ASN A 12 -2.18 -7.48 -10.54
CA ASN A 12 -0.98 -7.56 -9.68
C ASN A 12 -1.12 -6.95 -8.27
N VAL A 13 -2.32 -7.01 -7.70
CA VAL A 13 -2.58 -6.58 -6.31
C VAL A 13 -2.97 -7.77 -5.45
N GLY A 14 -2.25 -7.96 -4.34
CA GLY A 14 -2.66 -8.84 -3.24
C GLY A 14 -3.44 -8.04 -2.21
N ILE A 15 -4.66 -8.48 -1.88
CA ILE A 15 -5.53 -7.82 -0.89
C ILE A 15 -5.67 -8.76 0.31
N ASP A 16 -5.30 -8.28 1.49
CA ASP A 16 -5.57 -8.95 2.78
C ASP A 16 -6.46 -8.06 3.66
N GLN A 17 -7.52 -8.64 4.22
CA GLN A 17 -8.35 -8.02 5.25
C GLN A 17 -8.07 -8.72 6.59
N HIS A 18 -7.80 -7.92 7.64
CA HIS A 18 -7.41 -8.30 9.01
C HIS A 18 -5.91 -8.43 9.33
N VAL A 19 -5.06 -7.58 8.75
CA VAL A 19 -3.60 -7.61 9.02
C VAL A 19 -3.24 -7.20 10.46
N LEU A 20 -4.03 -6.35 11.14
CA LEU A 20 -3.66 -5.80 12.45
C LEU A 20 -3.93 -6.68 13.69
N ARG A 21 -4.60 -7.85 13.56
CA ARG A 21 -4.95 -8.68 14.74
C ARG A 21 -3.96 -9.79 15.12
N ARG A 22 -2.87 -10.04 14.37
CA ARG A 22 -1.99 -11.22 14.62
C ARG A 22 -0.50 -11.11 14.23
N ASN A 23 0.11 -9.94 14.11
CA ASN A 23 1.54 -9.81 13.71
C ASN A 23 1.85 -10.24 12.25
N ARG A 24 0.85 -10.23 11.35
CA ARG A 24 0.97 -10.72 9.94
C ARG A 24 1.37 -9.66 8.93
N GLN A 25 1.61 -8.42 9.37
CA GLN A 25 2.13 -7.37 8.51
C GLN A 25 3.48 -7.75 7.89
N PHE A 26 4.25 -8.61 8.55
CA PHE A 26 5.52 -9.16 8.05
C PHE A 26 5.33 -10.31 7.06
N ASP A 27 4.20 -11.04 7.13
CA ASP A 27 3.90 -12.11 6.14
C ASP A 27 3.77 -11.52 4.73
N LEU A 28 3.24 -10.29 4.62
CA LEU A 28 3.14 -9.62 3.31
C LEU A 28 4.49 -9.07 2.84
N VAL A 29 5.41 -8.74 3.76
CA VAL A 29 6.80 -8.38 3.39
C VAL A 29 7.47 -9.55 2.70
N GLU A 30 7.48 -10.74 3.31
CA GLU A 30 8.09 -11.94 2.71
C GLU A 30 7.51 -12.27 1.32
N VAL A 31 6.20 -12.07 1.14
CA VAL A 31 5.53 -12.26 -0.16
C VAL A 31 6.01 -11.25 -1.20
N ILE A 32 6.15 -9.97 -0.83
CA ILE A 32 6.61 -8.92 -1.73
C ILE A 32 8.11 -9.05 -2.00
N GLU A 33 8.92 -9.50 -1.04
CA GLU A 33 10.33 -9.84 -1.26
C GLU A 33 10.49 -11.00 -2.25
N ALA A 34 9.65 -12.03 -2.14
CA ALA A 34 9.63 -13.15 -3.07
C ALA A 34 9.08 -12.77 -4.47
N HIS A 35 8.22 -11.76 -4.54
CA HIS A 35 7.55 -11.29 -5.76
C HIS A 35 7.54 -9.75 -5.85
N PRO A 36 8.72 -9.13 -6.11
CA PRO A 36 8.89 -7.67 -6.02
C PRO A 36 8.12 -6.87 -7.08
N GLU A 37 7.61 -7.54 -8.10
CA GLU A 37 6.70 -6.96 -9.09
C GLU A 37 5.29 -6.68 -8.54
N LEU A 38 4.90 -7.30 -7.44
CA LEU A 38 3.59 -7.12 -6.83
C LEU A 38 3.49 -5.80 -6.06
N LEU A 39 2.26 -5.30 -5.93
CA LEU A 39 1.90 -4.25 -4.98
C LEU A 39 1.03 -4.89 -3.89
N GLY A 40 1.50 -4.87 -2.65
CA GLY A 40 0.72 -5.33 -1.51
C GLY A 40 -0.11 -4.19 -0.94
N ILE A 41 -1.42 -4.44 -0.77
CA ILE A 41 -2.33 -3.48 -0.15
C ILE A 41 -3.08 -4.20 0.98
N ALA A 42 -2.87 -3.75 2.21
CA ALA A 42 -3.60 -4.25 3.36
C ALA A 42 -4.55 -3.18 3.89
N ILE A 43 -5.82 -3.54 4.08
CA ILE A 43 -6.87 -2.60 4.49
C ILE A 43 -7.30 -2.94 5.92
N ASP A 44 -7.25 -1.95 6.81
CA ASP A 44 -7.66 -2.13 8.20
C ASP A 44 -9.20 -2.18 8.37
N GLU A 45 -9.65 -2.61 9.55
CA GLU A 45 -11.07 -2.67 9.91
C GLU A 45 -11.74 -1.29 9.78
N ASN A 46 -13.01 -1.28 9.35
CA ASN A 46 -13.79 -0.06 9.09
C ASN A 46 -13.12 0.92 8.11
N THR A 47 -12.28 0.41 7.21
CA THR A 47 -11.57 1.18 6.18
C THR A 47 -11.80 0.53 4.82
N ALA A 48 -11.80 1.33 3.76
CA ALA A 48 -11.91 0.87 2.38
C ALA A 48 -11.11 1.78 1.44
N ILE A 49 -10.88 1.31 0.22
CA ILE A 49 -10.37 2.14 -0.87
C ILE A 49 -11.44 2.29 -1.94
N VAL A 50 -11.58 3.49 -2.48
CA VAL A 50 -12.42 3.76 -3.66
C VAL A 50 -11.50 3.93 -4.86
N VAL A 51 -11.60 3.01 -5.81
CA VAL A 51 -10.76 3.03 -7.02
C VAL A 51 -11.51 3.73 -8.16
N GLN A 52 -10.86 4.71 -8.78
CA GLN A 52 -11.31 5.39 -9.99
C GLN A 52 -10.15 5.50 -10.98
N ARG A 53 -10.24 4.77 -12.10
CA ARG A 53 -9.14 4.61 -13.07
C ARG A 53 -7.87 4.08 -12.38
N ASP A 54 -6.75 4.77 -12.54
CA ASP A 54 -5.46 4.41 -11.96
C ASP A 54 -5.25 5.00 -10.57
N GLN A 55 -6.27 5.58 -9.95
CA GLN A 55 -6.15 6.18 -8.63
C GLN A 55 -7.10 5.51 -7.65
N PHE A 56 -6.67 5.35 -6.40
CA PHE A 56 -7.59 5.09 -5.31
C PHE A 56 -7.48 6.16 -4.21
N GLU A 57 -8.57 6.34 -3.48
CA GLU A 57 -8.65 7.15 -2.27
C GLU A 57 -9.00 6.26 -1.09
N VAL A 58 -8.37 6.48 0.06
CA VAL A 58 -8.69 5.79 1.30
C VAL A 58 -9.90 6.45 1.96
N ILE A 59 -10.90 5.67 2.35
CA ILE A 59 -12.07 6.13 3.10
C ILE A 59 -12.28 5.28 4.35
N GLY A 60 -12.96 5.83 5.35
CA GLY A 60 -13.31 5.10 6.58
C GLY A 60 -12.59 5.65 7.81
N ALA A 61 -12.38 4.78 8.80
CA ALA A 61 -11.99 5.17 10.16
C ALA A 61 -10.52 4.88 10.52
N SER A 62 -9.81 4.09 9.71
CA SER A 62 -8.41 3.70 9.97
C SER A 62 -7.57 3.77 8.69
N TYR A 63 -6.52 2.96 8.58
CA TYR A 63 -5.47 3.10 7.57
C TYR A 63 -5.47 1.97 6.53
N VAL A 64 -4.79 2.25 5.42
CA VAL A 64 -4.37 1.28 4.42
C VAL A 64 -2.85 1.21 4.43
N LEU A 65 -2.28 0.01 4.43
CA LEU A 65 -0.83 -0.19 4.36
C LEU A 65 -0.45 -0.53 2.92
N ILE A 66 0.63 0.10 2.46
CA ILE A 66 1.21 -0.11 1.14
C ILE A 66 2.57 -0.78 1.28
N TYR A 67 2.70 -1.91 0.57
CA TYR A 67 3.91 -2.71 0.48
C TYR A 67 4.35 -2.68 -0.98
N ASP A 68 5.37 -1.88 -1.26
CA ASP A 68 5.93 -1.70 -2.59
C ASP A 68 7.45 -1.80 -2.52
N ASN A 69 8.04 -2.86 -3.07
CA ASN A 69 9.50 -3.03 -3.12
C ASN A 69 10.20 -2.04 -4.07
N GLN A 70 9.48 -1.06 -4.63
CA GLN A 70 10.07 0.06 -5.36
C GLN A 70 10.15 1.33 -4.51
N SER A 71 9.58 1.32 -3.30
CA SER A 71 9.62 2.45 -2.38
C SER A 71 9.90 2.05 -0.93
N THR A 72 10.85 2.76 -0.32
CA THR A 72 11.30 2.57 1.07
C THR A 72 10.83 3.73 1.91
N THR A 73 10.39 3.45 3.13
CA THR A 73 9.98 4.48 4.10
C THR A 73 11.05 4.73 5.15
N GLY A 74 11.46 5.98 5.32
CA GLY A 74 12.59 6.31 6.19
C GLY A 74 13.89 5.69 5.70
N GLU A 75 14.68 5.10 6.61
CA GLU A 75 15.97 4.48 6.26
C GLU A 75 15.80 3.07 5.68
N ASN A 76 14.95 2.23 6.30
CA ASN A 76 14.81 0.80 5.99
C ASN A 76 13.35 0.28 6.09
N GLY A 77 12.34 1.14 6.05
CA GLY A 77 10.94 0.73 6.20
C GLY A 77 10.39 0.06 4.94
N GLU A 78 9.70 -1.07 5.14
CA GLU A 78 9.15 -1.94 4.09
C GLU A 78 7.67 -1.68 3.81
N PHE A 79 7.03 -0.74 4.50
CA PHE A 79 5.68 -0.32 4.20
C PHE A 79 5.39 1.04 4.82
N TYR A 80 4.33 1.68 4.34
CA TYR A 80 3.81 2.92 4.91
C TYR A 80 2.30 2.94 4.93
N PHE A 81 1.76 3.87 5.73
CA PHE A 81 0.33 4.02 5.96
C PHE A 81 -0.23 5.16 5.11
N LEU A 82 -1.39 4.89 4.53
CA LEU A 82 -2.29 5.88 3.94
C LEU A 82 -3.47 6.08 4.89
N ALA A 83 -3.70 7.33 5.29
CA ALA A 83 -4.79 7.75 6.14
C ALA A 83 -6.06 8.01 5.31
N PRO A 84 -7.26 8.10 5.94
CA PRO A 84 -8.46 8.52 5.24
C PRO A 84 -8.26 9.86 4.51
N GLY A 85 -8.65 9.90 3.24
CA GLY A 85 -8.43 11.01 2.31
C GLY A 85 -7.13 10.90 1.50
N ASP A 86 -6.13 10.14 1.94
CA ASP A 86 -4.91 9.94 1.15
C ASP A 86 -5.25 9.22 -0.16
N GLN A 87 -4.53 9.59 -1.21
CA GLN A 87 -4.70 9.05 -2.55
C GLN A 87 -3.45 8.32 -3.01
N TYR A 88 -3.63 7.33 -3.88
CA TYR A 88 -2.53 6.56 -4.45
C TYR A 88 -2.74 6.31 -5.93
N ASN A 89 -1.71 6.56 -6.73
CA ASN A 89 -1.69 6.28 -8.15
C ASN A 89 -1.07 4.89 -8.40
N LEU A 90 -1.90 3.96 -8.87
CA LEU A 90 -1.57 2.57 -9.19
C LEU A 90 -0.61 2.45 -10.39
N ALA A 91 -0.62 3.41 -11.32
CA ALA A 91 0.25 3.40 -12.49
C ALA A 91 1.65 3.92 -12.16
N THR A 92 1.76 5.01 -11.37
CA THR A 92 3.05 5.62 -11.02
C THR A 92 3.65 5.11 -9.70
N ARG A 93 2.86 4.34 -8.93
CA ARG A 93 3.16 3.88 -7.57
C ARG A 93 3.51 5.03 -6.63
N GLU A 94 2.63 6.05 -6.59
CA GLU A 94 2.86 7.27 -5.81
C GLU A 94 1.68 7.59 -4.92
N ALA A 95 1.99 7.92 -3.67
CA ALA A 95 1.02 8.36 -2.68
C ALA A 95 1.01 9.89 -2.54
N ALA A 96 -0.18 10.46 -2.43
CA ALA A 96 -0.40 11.87 -2.21
C ALA A 96 -1.40 12.09 -1.06
N ARG A 97 -1.08 13.05 -0.19
CA ARG A 97 -1.98 13.55 0.86
C ARG A 97 -2.64 14.83 0.37
N PRO A 98 -3.97 14.87 0.22
CA PRO A 98 -4.65 16.11 -0.13
C PRO A 98 -4.63 17.10 1.04
N GLY A 99 -4.03 18.27 0.81
CA GLY A 99 -4.17 19.47 1.64
C GLY A 99 -4.74 20.63 0.83
N ARG A 100 -4.40 21.89 1.17
CA ARG A 100 -4.66 23.04 0.27
C ARG A 100 -3.99 22.87 -1.11
N THR A 101 -2.93 22.06 -1.15
CA THR A 101 -2.23 21.58 -2.34
C THR A 101 -1.99 20.08 -2.14
N MET A 102 -1.96 19.29 -3.22
CA MET A 102 -1.52 17.89 -3.17
C MET A 102 -0.03 17.82 -2.82
N SER A 103 0.30 17.03 -1.80
CA SER A 103 1.70 16.80 -1.39
C SER A 103 1.99 15.29 -1.36
N PRO A 104 3.23 14.86 -1.66
CA PRO A 104 3.64 13.47 -1.45
C PRO A 104 3.43 13.04 0.01
N VAL A 105 3.16 11.76 0.24
CA VAL A 105 3.14 11.21 1.61
C VAL A 105 4.55 11.25 2.20
N ASP A 106 4.64 11.73 3.43
CA ASP A 106 5.91 11.99 4.11
C ASP A 106 6.75 10.71 4.28
N ASN A 107 8.08 10.86 4.22
CA ASN A 107 9.08 9.82 4.44
C ASN A 107 9.07 8.63 3.47
N VAL A 108 8.36 8.71 2.33
CA VAL A 108 8.42 7.67 1.27
C VAL A 108 9.41 8.07 0.18
N GLN A 109 10.35 7.18 -0.14
CA GLN A 109 11.38 7.39 -1.16
C GLN A 109 11.30 6.30 -2.24
N LYS A 110 11.49 6.65 -3.52
CA LYS A 110 11.58 5.67 -4.62
C LYS A 110 12.95 4.98 -4.63
N LYS A 111 13.13 4.06 -3.68
CA LYS A 111 14.29 3.20 -3.52
C LYS A 111 13.78 1.80 -3.17
N PRO A 112 14.33 0.72 -3.74
CA PRO A 112 13.97 -0.64 -3.33
C PRO A 112 14.34 -0.96 -1.88
N TRP A 113 13.67 -1.94 -1.27
CA TRP A 113 14.02 -2.42 0.06
C TRP A 113 15.39 -3.12 0.03
N GLY A 114 16.12 -3.07 1.15
CA GLY A 114 17.42 -3.75 1.29
C GLY A 114 18.53 -3.25 0.36
N GLY A 115 18.28 -2.20 -0.45
CA GLY A 115 19.25 -1.67 -1.40
C GLY A 115 20.46 -1.05 -0.69
N SER A 116 21.63 -1.70 -0.84
CA SER A 116 22.96 -1.09 -0.70
C SER A 116 23.21 -0.09 -1.83
#